data_AF-A0A9E4J3V2-F1
#
_entry.id   AF-A0A9E4J3V2-F1
#
_cell.length_a   1.000
_cell.length_b   1.000
_cell.length_c   1.000
_cell.angle_alpha   90.00
_cell.angle_beta   90.00
_cell.angle_gamma   90.00
#
_symmetry.space_group_name_H-M   'P 1'
#
loop_
_entity.id
_entity.type
_entity.pdbx_description
1 polymer ?
#
loop_
_entity_poly.entity_id
_entity_poly.type
_entity_poly.pdbx_seq_one_letter_code
_entity_poly.pdbx_strand_id
1 'polypeptide(L)'
;GYMQNNNIGPDTMLVDSPLVPERYPAYLYNQPALYTHQRGAVAVSLLEAKREAGGKWSEEEIVELALNRSVYQYEGWVEELKRAEAAFPGKPSSDRPEVVRRILEWDGVAEPDSKGALAYLRWREALRGLVGNERMNDMASRVDDYLELFRETPEPPGLRRDELPDLIIAIEAAAIALRAGPGGFDAAFGDVFRVGRQDSNDEVSWPVGGGSLGAAGMATMRAVGFSPPRLGQPRPDLDRGRHPEQPDP
;
A
#
# COMPACT_ATOMS: atom_id res chain seq x y z
N GLY A 1 15.46 -9.79 -21.36
CA GLY A 1 15.16 -8.36 -21.14
C GLY A 1 13.67 -8.19 -20.93
N TYR A 2 13.25 -7.06 -20.38
CA TYR A 2 11.84 -6.70 -20.20
C TYR A 2 11.58 -5.31 -20.78
N MET A 3 10.31 -4.92 -20.84
CA MET A 3 9.84 -3.55 -20.97
C MET A 3 8.47 -3.47 -20.29
N GLN A 4 8.23 -2.40 -19.55
CA GLN A 4 6.95 -2.17 -18.89
C GLN A 4 6.59 -0.69 -18.95
N ASN A 5 5.30 -0.38 -18.85
CA ASN A 5 4.86 0.97 -18.53
C ASN A 5 3.69 0.89 -17.56
N ASN A 6 3.86 1.49 -16.40
CA ASN A 6 2.84 1.60 -15.38
C ASN A 6 2.41 3.06 -15.17
N ASN A 7 2.28 3.84 -16.26
CA ASN A 7 2.06 5.29 -16.24
C ASN A 7 3.24 6.12 -15.69
N ILE A 8 4.47 5.62 -15.85
CA ILE A 8 5.71 6.33 -15.49
C ILE A 8 6.40 6.93 -16.73
N GLY A 9 7.43 7.74 -16.50
CA GLY A 9 8.24 8.35 -17.55
C GLY A 9 8.93 7.29 -18.43
N PRO A 10 9.11 7.54 -19.75
CA PRO A 10 9.80 6.58 -20.63
C PRO A 10 11.24 6.23 -20.18
N ASP A 11 11.89 7.14 -19.48
CA ASP A 11 13.26 6.99 -18.95
C ASP A 11 13.33 6.08 -17.72
N THR A 12 12.21 5.85 -17.03
CA THR A 12 12.11 4.94 -15.87
C THR A 12 11.42 3.62 -16.19
N MET A 13 11.10 3.34 -17.46
CA MET A 13 10.51 2.05 -17.87
C MET A 13 11.49 0.87 -17.75
N LEU A 14 12.79 1.15 -17.78
CA LEU A 14 13.91 0.21 -17.83
C LEU A 14 15.08 0.82 -17.07
N VAL A 15 15.84 0.01 -16.33
CA VAL A 15 17.21 0.40 -15.93
C VAL A 15 18.02 0.67 -17.20
N ASP A 16 18.71 1.81 -17.25
CA ASP A 16 19.43 2.34 -18.42
C ASP A 16 18.54 2.55 -19.66
N SER A 17 17.30 3.03 -19.47
CA SER A 17 16.38 3.30 -20.59
C SER A 17 17.01 4.21 -21.65
N PRO A 18 17.00 3.84 -22.94
CA PRO A 18 17.47 4.71 -24.01
C PRO A 18 16.50 5.85 -24.32
N LEU A 19 15.31 5.84 -23.70
CA LEU A 19 14.19 6.74 -23.94
C LEU A 19 14.24 7.94 -22.99
N VAL A 20 15.32 8.73 -23.07
CA VAL A 20 15.56 9.90 -22.21
C VAL A 20 15.01 11.19 -22.82
N PRO A 21 14.53 12.15 -22.03
CA PRO A 21 13.87 13.36 -22.53
C PRO A 21 14.71 14.17 -23.53
N GLU A 22 16.03 14.17 -23.37
CA GLU A 22 16.97 14.91 -24.22
C GLU A 22 16.98 14.42 -25.68
N ARG A 23 16.48 13.21 -25.94
CA ARG A 23 16.46 12.60 -27.28
C ARG A 23 15.16 12.85 -28.04
N TYR A 24 14.16 13.49 -27.43
CA TYR A 24 12.83 13.67 -28.02
C TYR A 24 12.37 15.13 -27.94
N PRO A 25 11.57 15.61 -28.91
CA PRO A 25 10.90 16.89 -28.76
C PRO A 25 10.02 16.92 -27.50
N ALA A 26 10.03 18.05 -26.77
CA ALA A 26 9.31 18.17 -25.49
C ALA A 26 7.82 17.82 -25.59
N TYR A 27 7.16 18.15 -26.71
CA TYR A 27 5.74 17.83 -26.93
C TYR A 27 5.46 16.34 -27.13
N LEU A 28 6.48 15.55 -27.48
CA LEU A 28 6.38 14.10 -27.63
C LEU A 28 6.68 13.39 -26.31
N TYR A 29 7.70 13.85 -25.58
CA TYR A 29 8.07 13.24 -24.29
C TYR A 29 7.05 13.58 -23.20
N ASN A 30 6.69 14.87 -23.09
CA ASN A 30 5.61 15.40 -22.26
C ASN A 30 5.56 14.91 -20.79
N GLN A 31 6.73 14.66 -20.18
CA GLN A 31 6.89 14.29 -18.78
C GLN A 31 8.20 14.89 -18.21
N PRO A 32 8.30 15.18 -16.90
CA PRO A 32 9.58 15.45 -16.26
C PRO A 32 10.50 14.22 -16.34
N ALA A 33 11.81 14.47 -16.39
CA ALA A 33 12.81 13.41 -16.24
C ALA A 33 12.63 12.69 -14.89
N LEU A 34 12.89 11.39 -14.90
CA LEU A 34 12.83 10.48 -13.76
C LEU A 34 11.46 10.48 -13.07
N TYR A 35 10.38 10.76 -13.81
CA TYR A 35 9.04 10.66 -13.25
C TYR A 35 8.67 9.19 -13.01
N THR A 36 8.38 8.84 -11.77
CA THR A 36 7.89 7.53 -11.37
C THR A 36 6.94 7.65 -10.17
N HIS A 37 6.34 6.52 -9.79
CA HIS A 37 5.53 6.37 -8.59
C HIS A 37 5.65 4.92 -8.08
N GLN A 38 5.20 4.66 -6.85
CA GLN A 38 5.29 3.36 -6.16
C GLN A 38 5.02 2.15 -7.07
N ARG A 39 3.90 2.19 -7.80
CA ARG A 39 3.47 1.15 -8.75
C ARG A 39 4.45 0.88 -9.89
N GLY A 40 5.06 1.92 -10.46
CA GLY A 40 6.04 1.77 -11.54
C GLY A 40 7.39 1.32 -11.00
N ALA A 41 7.80 1.87 -9.86
CA ALA A 41 9.05 1.50 -9.21
C ALA A 41 9.07 0.01 -8.82
N VAL A 42 8.00 -0.53 -8.22
CA VAL A 42 7.93 -1.96 -7.89
C VAL A 42 7.92 -2.85 -9.14
N ALA A 43 7.25 -2.42 -10.22
CA ALA A 43 7.24 -3.16 -11.47
C ALA A 43 8.66 -3.31 -12.04
N VAL A 44 9.41 -2.21 -12.08
CA VAL A 44 10.80 -2.19 -12.54
C VAL A 44 11.66 -3.03 -11.61
N SER A 45 11.55 -2.83 -10.29
CA SER A 45 12.35 -3.56 -9.30
C SER A 45 12.22 -5.08 -9.42
N LEU A 46 10.99 -5.59 -9.52
CA LEU A 46 10.75 -7.03 -9.68
C LEU A 46 11.24 -7.58 -11.02
N LEU A 47 11.02 -6.84 -12.11
CA LEU A 47 11.46 -7.23 -13.46
C LEU A 47 12.98 -7.19 -13.60
N GLU A 48 13.62 -6.19 -12.98
CA GLU A 48 15.05 -6.01 -12.92
C GLU A 48 15.71 -7.12 -12.12
N ALA A 49 15.24 -7.39 -10.90
CA ALA A 49 15.77 -8.46 -10.06
C ALA A 49 15.75 -9.82 -10.77
N LYS A 50 14.67 -10.15 -11.49
CA LYS A 50 14.59 -11.38 -12.28
C LYS A 50 15.59 -11.38 -13.45
N ARG A 51 15.77 -10.23 -14.12
CA ARG A 51 16.73 -10.06 -15.22
C ARG A 51 18.17 -10.27 -14.72
N GLU A 52 18.55 -9.63 -13.63
CA GLU A 52 19.88 -9.73 -13.02
C GLU A 52 20.19 -11.16 -12.57
N ALA A 53 19.19 -11.87 -12.05
CA ALA A 53 19.29 -13.28 -11.69
C ALA A 53 19.43 -14.22 -12.91
N GLY A 54 19.38 -13.71 -14.15
CA GLY A 54 19.38 -14.53 -15.37
C GLY A 54 18.14 -15.41 -15.52
N GLY A 55 17.07 -15.10 -14.79
CA GLY A 55 15.86 -15.89 -14.72
C GLY A 55 15.02 -15.77 -15.99
N LYS A 56 14.32 -16.85 -16.34
CA LYS A 56 13.19 -16.82 -17.27
C LYS A 56 11.90 -16.80 -16.47
N TRP A 57 10.91 -16.10 -16.98
CA TRP A 57 9.57 -16.08 -16.40
C TRP A 57 8.78 -17.31 -16.83
N SER A 58 8.11 -17.98 -15.89
CA SER A 58 7.01 -18.89 -16.20
C SER A 58 5.70 -18.13 -16.40
N GLU A 59 4.67 -18.80 -16.92
CA GLU A 59 3.34 -18.20 -17.05
C GLU A 59 2.76 -17.84 -15.67
N GLU A 60 2.93 -18.73 -14.69
CA GLU A 60 2.49 -18.52 -13.31
C GLU A 60 3.18 -17.32 -12.67
N GLU A 61 4.49 -17.19 -12.84
CA GLU A 61 5.24 -16.05 -12.30
C GLU A 61 4.79 -14.71 -12.92
N ILE A 62 4.42 -14.69 -14.21
CA ILE A 62 3.89 -13.47 -14.87
C ILE A 62 2.50 -13.13 -14.32
N VAL A 63 1.66 -14.12 -14.07
CA VAL A 63 0.35 -13.91 -13.45
C VAL A 63 0.50 -13.37 -12.04
N GLU A 64 1.39 -13.94 -11.22
CA GLU A 64 1.69 -13.45 -9.87
C GLU A 64 2.26 -12.03 -9.89
N LEU A 65 3.14 -11.72 -10.84
CA LEU A 65 3.64 -10.36 -11.05
C LEU A 65 2.47 -9.40 -11.34
N ALA A 66 1.61 -9.73 -12.31
CA ALA A 66 0.46 -8.90 -12.68
C ALA A 66 -0.55 -8.71 -11.54
N LEU A 67 -0.69 -9.70 -10.66
CA LEU A 67 -1.57 -9.69 -9.50
C LEU A 67 -0.89 -9.27 -8.20
N ASN A 68 0.36 -8.79 -8.26
CA ASN A 68 1.13 -8.45 -7.08
C ASN A 68 0.40 -7.39 -6.21
N ARG A 69 0.30 -7.71 -4.92
CA ARG A 69 -0.40 -6.94 -3.87
C ARG A 69 0.57 -6.39 -2.82
N SER A 70 1.87 -6.50 -3.05
CA SER A 70 2.89 -5.99 -2.15
C SER A 70 2.87 -4.46 -2.19
N VAL A 71 2.95 -3.85 -1.02
CA VAL A 71 3.12 -2.41 -0.84
C VAL A 71 4.62 -2.13 -0.82
N TYR A 72 5.12 -1.56 -1.90
CA TYR A 72 6.54 -1.35 -2.10
C TYR A 72 7.11 -0.27 -1.17
N GLN A 73 8.26 -0.56 -0.55
CA GLN A 73 8.98 0.30 0.39
C GLN A 73 8.18 0.69 1.65
N TYR A 74 7.23 -0.17 2.07
CA TYR A 74 6.51 0.02 3.34
C TYR A 74 7.46 -0.06 4.56
N GLU A 75 8.58 -0.76 4.41
CA GLU A 75 9.57 -1.03 5.45
C GLU A 75 10.16 0.25 6.02
N GLY A 76 10.45 1.25 5.18
CA GLY A 76 10.98 2.55 5.64
C GLY A 76 10.04 3.22 6.62
N TRP A 77 8.73 3.19 6.36
CA TRP A 77 7.72 3.74 7.28
C TRP A 77 7.56 2.91 8.55
N VAL A 78 7.69 1.58 8.47
CA VAL A 78 7.68 0.70 9.64
C VAL A 78 8.89 0.97 10.54
N GLU A 79 10.08 1.17 9.98
CA GLU A 79 11.28 1.55 10.74
C GLU A 79 11.14 2.93 11.39
N GLU A 80 10.54 3.89 10.70
CA GLU A 80 10.23 5.20 11.26
C GLU A 80 9.25 5.13 12.44
N LEU A 81 8.24 4.25 12.37
CA LEU A 81 7.34 3.97 13.48
C LEU A 81 8.07 3.33 14.66
N LYS A 82 8.96 2.34 14.43
CA LYS A 82 9.80 1.75 15.48
C LYS A 82 10.65 2.81 16.18
N ARG A 83 11.25 3.72 15.39
CA ARG A 83 12.06 4.84 15.90
C ARG A 83 11.22 5.80 16.73
N ALA A 84 9.99 6.10 16.31
CA ALA A 84 9.06 6.93 17.07
C ALA A 84 8.65 6.27 18.40
N GLU A 85 8.31 4.98 18.40
CA GLU A 85 7.96 4.21 19.61
C GLU A 85 9.10 4.22 20.63
N ALA A 86 10.34 4.03 20.16
CA ALA A 86 11.53 4.06 21.01
C ALA A 86 11.82 5.47 21.58
N ALA A 87 11.60 6.51 20.78
CA ALA A 87 11.88 7.90 21.18
C ALA A 87 10.79 8.50 22.08
N PHE A 88 9.54 8.00 21.99
CA PHE A 88 8.38 8.54 22.69
C PHE A 88 7.54 7.43 23.37
N PRO A 89 8.08 6.76 24.41
CA PRO A 89 7.45 5.63 25.09
C PRO A 89 6.31 6.05 26.05
N GLY A 90 5.72 7.23 25.87
CA GLY A 90 4.68 7.76 26.75
C GLY A 90 3.51 6.78 26.91
N LYS A 91 2.75 6.90 28.02
CA LYS A 91 1.67 5.96 28.37
C LYS A 91 0.69 5.81 27.18
N PRO A 92 0.65 4.64 26.52
CA PRO A 92 -0.21 4.46 25.36
C PRO A 92 -1.69 4.40 25.78
N SER A 93 -2.61 4.68 24.85
CA SER A 93 -3.99 4.21 25.02
C SER A 93 -4.03 2.68 25.14
N SER A 94 -5.19 2.13 25.52
CA SER A 94 -5.35 0.68 25.60
C SER A 94 -5.13 -0.03 24.25
N ASP A 95 -5.26 0.69 23.14
CA ASP A 95 -5.37 0.08 21.80
C ASP A 95 -4.15 0.30 20.93
N ARG A 96 -3.40 1.38 21.21
CA ARG A 96 -2.15 1.69 20.53
C ARG A 96 -1.21 0.47 20.44
N PRO A 97 -0.96 -0.30 21.52
CA PRO A 97 -0.04 -1.44 21.44
C PRO A 97 -0.45 -2.48 20.39
N GLU A 98 -1.76 -2.74 20.23
CA GLU A 98 -2.25 -3.71 19.26
C GLU A 98 -2.19 -3.16 17.82
N VAL A 99 -2.47 -1.87 17.60
CA VAL A 99 -2.29 -1.25 16.28
C VAL A 99 -0.82 -1.26 15.85
N VAL A 100 0.08 -0.86 16.76
CA VAL A 100 1.54 -0.91 16.51
C VAL A 100 1.95 -2.34 16.18
N ARG A 101 1.58 -3.31 17.02
CA ARG A 101 1.91 -4.72 16.79
C ARG A 101 1.48 -5.20 15.39
N ARG A 102 0.25 -4.91 14.97
CA ARG A 102 -0.24 -5.29 13.63
C ARG A 102 0.56 -4.69 12.49
N ILE A 103 0.99 -3.43 12.63
CA ILE A 103 1.81 -2.77 11.61
C ILE A 103 3.22 -3.36 11.60
N LEU A 104 3.82 -3.58 12.77
CA LEU A 104 5.19 -4.09 12.89
C LEU A 104 5.34 -5.56 12.45
N GLU A 105 4.29 -6.37 12.61
CA GLU A 105 4.25 -7.78 12.19
C GLU A 105 3.78 -7.95 10.73
N TRP A 106 3.33 -6.88 10.07
CA TRP A 106 2.82 -6.96 8.71
C TRP A 106 3.93 -7.25 7.69
N ASP A 107 3.63 -8.14 6.77
CA ASP A 107 4.52 -8.60 5.68
C ASP A 107 4.53 -7.70 4.45
N GLY A 108 3.85 -6.55 4.52
CA GLY A 108 3.76 -5.61 3.41
C GLY A 108 2.78 -6.01 2.32
N VAL A 109 2.03 -7.11 2.46
CA VAL A 109 1.08 -7.56 1.44
C VAL A 109 -0.34 -7.14 1.82
N ALA A 110 -1.02 -6.44 0.91
CA ALA A 110 -2.41 -6.05 1.07
C ALA A 110 -3.35 -7.23 0.77
N GLU A 111 -3.24 -8.32 1.51
CA GLU A 111 -4.13 -9.48 1.41
C GLU A 111 -5.52 -9.20 1.98
N PRO A 112 -6.59 -9.84 1.46
CA PRO A 112 -7.94 -9.62 1.99
C PRO A 112 -8.11 -9.97 3.47
N ASP A 113 -7.34 -10.92 4.01
CA ASP A 113 -7.36 -11.31 5.43
C ASP A 113 -6.30 -10.56 6.27
N SER A 114 -5.56 -9.62 5.69
CA SER A 114 -4.50 -8.88 6.38
C SER A 114 -5.08 -7.80 7.31
N LYS A 115 -4.99 -8.04 8.61
CA LYS A 115 -5.22 -7.02 9.66
C LYS A 115 -4.11 -5.97 9.68
N GLY A 116 -2.88 -6.37 9.35
CA GLY A 116 -1.71 -5.49 9.27
C GLY A 116 -1.85 -4.44 8.16
N ALA A 117 -2.29 -4.86 6.97
CA ALA A 117 -2.55 -3.94 5.87
C ALA A 117 -3.65 -2.91 6.20
N LEU A 118 -4.74 -3.33 6.85
CA LEU A 118 -5.78 -2.39 7.26
C LEU A 118 -5.28 -1.43 8.35
N ALA A 119 -4.52 -1.91 9.33
CA ALA A 119 -3.92 -1.06 10.36
C ALA A 119 -2.96 -0.03 9.76
N TYR A 120 -2.09 -0.45 8.85
CA TYR A 120 -1.16 0.44 8.15
C TYR A 120 -1.92 1.49 7.32
N LEU A 121 -2.95 1.08 6.58
CA LEU A 121 -3.81 2.02 5.84
C LEU A 121 -4.37 3.11 6.76
N ARG A 122 -5.03 2.71 7.86
CA ARG A 122 -5.67 3.67 8.78
C ARG A 122 -4.65 4.60 9.42
N TRP A 123 -3.48 4.09 9.75
CA TRP A 123 -2.38 4.89 10.27
C TRP A 123 -1.88 5.92 9.25
N ARG A 124 -1.67 5.54 8.01
CA ARG A 124 -1.23 6.44 6.94
C ARG A 124 -2.27 7.50 6.59
N GLU A 125 -3.55 7.11 6.56
CA GLU A 125 -4.68 8.04 6.38
C GLU A 125 -4.77 9.04 7.54
N ALA A 126 -4.67 8.57 8.78
CA ALA A 126 -4.67 9.41 9.97
C ALA A 126 -3.49 10.38 9.99
N LEU A 127 -2.28 9.90 9.65
CA LEU A 127 -1.09 10.74 9.56
C LEU A 127 -1.28 11.85 8.52
N ARG A 128 -1.74 11.51 7.32
CA ARG A 128 -2.04 12.51 6.28
C ARG A 128 -3.10 13.52 6.74
N GLY A 129 -4.16 13.06 7.42
CA GLY A 129 -5.20 13.93 7.97
C GLY A 129 -4.67 14.89 9.03
N LEU A 130 -3.71 14.43 9.85
CA LEU A 130 -3.06 15.21 10.89
C LEU A 130 -2.11 16.27 10.34
N VAL A 131 -1.22 15.88 9.41
CA VAL A 131 -0.12 16.74 8.95
C VAL A 131 -0.44 17.53 7.68
N GLY A 132 -1.50 17.14 6.96
CA GLY A 132 -1.88 17.73 5.68
C GLY A 132 -1.06 17.20 4.49
N ASN A 133 -1.55 17.45 3.27
CA ASN A 133 -0.99 16.86 2.05
C ASN A 133 0.45 17.28 1.74
N GLU A 134 0.76 18.57 1.90
CA GLU A 134 2.09 19.10 1.56
C GLU A 134 3.18 18.48 2.45
N ARG A 135 2.98 18.53 3.77
CA ARG A 135 3.92 17.93 4.73
C ARG A 135 4.00 16.42 4.58
N MET A 136 2.88 15.74 4.31
CA MET A 136 2.87 14.31 4.06
C MET A 136 3.72 13.93 2.83
N ASN A 137 3.65 14.74 1.77
CA ASN A 137 4.44 14.51 0.56
C ASN A 137 5.94 14.79 0.81
N ASP A 138 6.28 15.83 1.57
CA ASP A 138 7.67 16.08 2.03
C ASP A 138 8.21 14.90 2.85
N MET A 139 7.45 14.40 3.82
CA MET A 139 7.81 13.22 4.61
C MET A 139 8.01 11.99 3.72
N ALA A 140 7.10 11.74 2.77
CA ALA A 140 7.23 10.62 1.82
C ALA A 140 8.48 10.70 0.96
N SER A 141 8.83 11.88 0.44
CA SER A 141 10.06 12.05 -0.36
C SER A 141 11.36 11.77 0.41
N ARG A 142 11.31 11.73 1.75
CA ARG A 142 12.46 11.45 2.63
C ARG A 142 12.47 10.04 3.20
N VAL A 143 11.40 9.27 3.02
CA VAL A 143 11.28 7.87 3.47
C VAL A 143 11.28 6.92 2.28
N ASP A 144 10.56 7.27 1.22
CA ASP A 144 10.43 6.47 0.00
C ASP A 144 11.57 6.83 -1.00
N ASP A 145 12.18 5.83 -1.64
CA ASP A 145 13.15 6.00 -2.74
C ASP A 145 12.73 5.23 -3.99
N TYR A 146 11.69 5.70 -4.65
CA TYR A 146 11.22 5.08 -5.90
C TYR A 146 12.21 5.20 -7.06
N LEU A 147 13.33 5.89 -6.87
CA LEU A 147 14.38 6.09 -7.86
C LEU A 147 15.67 5.31 -7.57
N GLU A 148 15.68 4.44 -6.56
CA GLU A 148 16.89 3.70 -6.14
C GLU A 148 17.63 2.99 -7.29
N LEU A 149 16.91 2.53 -8.32
CA LEU A 149 17.48 1.82 -9.48
C LEU A 149 17.95 2.73 -10.63
N PHE A 150 17.70 4.03 -10.57
CA PHE A 150 17.92 4.95 -11.70
C PHE A 150 18.97 6.03 -11.43
N ARG A 151 19.41 6.18 -10.18
CA ARG A 151 20.35 7.23 -9.79
C ARG A 151 21.25 6.75 -8.67
N GLU A 152 22.47 7.26 -8.66
CA GLU A 152 23.33 7.21 -7.48
C GLU A 152 22.90 8.31 -6.52
N THR A 153 21.79 8.12 -5.80
CA THR A 153 21.45 9.00 -4.68
C THR A 153 21.85 8.39 -3.35
N PRO A 154 22.27 9.24 -2.39
CA PRO A 154 22.35 8.77 -1.02
C PRO A 154 20.98 8.27 -0.56
N GLU A 155 21.00 7.26 0.31
CA GLU A 155 19.79 6.73 0.94
C GLU A 155 18.94 7.88 1.52
N PRO A 156 17.60 7.80 1.45
CA PRO A 156 16.73 8.80 2.03
C PRO A 156 17.07 9.02 3.51
N PRO A 157 17.12 10.28 3.99
CA PRO A 157 17.53 10.59 5.35
C PRO A 157 16.50 10.17 6.42
N GLY A 158 15.33 9.70 6.00
CA GLY A 158 14.20 9.39 6.88
C GLY A 158 13.51 10.65 7.42
N LEU A 159 12.67 10.46 8.43
CA LEU A 159 11.96 11.56 9.07
C LEU A 159 12.89 12.39 9.96
N ARG A 160 12.50 13.63 10.24
CA ARG A 160 13.16 14.46 11.25
C ARG A 160 12.62 14.09 12.64
N ARG A 161 13.43 14.31 13.67
CA ARG A 161 13.08 13.94 15.06
C ARG A 161 11.79 14.63 15.55
N ASP A 162 11.54 15.86 15.11
CA ASP A 162 10.34 16.65 15.45
C ASP A 162 9.06 16.15 14.76
N GLU A 163 9.16 15.23 13.79
CA GLU A 163 8.03 14.63 13.08
C GLU A 163 7.62 13.28 13.67
N LEU A 164 8.51 12.61 14.40
CA LEU A 164 8.23 11.33 15.04
C LEU A 164 7.02 11.36 15.99
N PRO A 165 6.74 12.44 16.75
CA PRO A 165 5.50 12.52 17.53
C PRO A 165 4.23 12.38 16.69
N ASP A 166 4.22 12.87 15.44
CA ASP A 166 3.05 12.80 14.56
C ASP A 166 2.68 11.35 14.23
N LEU A 167 3.69 10.47 14.11
CA LEU A 167 3.48 9.04 13.84
C LEU A 167 2.75 8.37 14.99
N ILE A 168 3.10 8.74 16.23
CA ILE A 168 2.45 8.22 17.45
C ILE A 168 1.02 8.74 17.56
N ILE A 169 0.80 10.03 17.34
CA ILE A 169 -0.54 10.63 17.36
C ILE A 169 -1.44 9.99 16.29
N ALA A 170 -0.88 9.73 15.10
CA ALA A 170 -1.60 9.05 14.03
C ALA A 170 -2.00 7.61 14.38
N ILE A 171 -1.22 6.88 15.18
CA ILE A 171 -1.60 5.54 15.66
C ILE A 171 -2.84 5.60 16.55
N GLU A 172 -2.92 6.60 17.43
CA GLU A 172 -4.09 6.78 18.30
C GLU A 172 -5.35 7.08 17.47
N ALA A 173 -5.23 7.95 16.47
CA ALA A 173 -6.31 8.22 15.53
C ALA A 173 -6.68 6.99 14.67
N ALA A 174 -5.70 6.17 14.28
CA ALA A 174 -5.94 4.91 13.57
C ALA A 174 -6.70 3.90 14.42
N ALA A 175 -6.40 3.80 15.73
CA ALA A 175 -7.12 2.94 16.66
C ALA A 175 -8.60 3.34 16.74
N ILE A 176 -8.89 4.65 16.82
CA ILE A 176 -10.25 5.19 16.80
C ILE A 176 -10.94 4.83 15.47
N ALA A 177 -10.26 5.02 14.34
CA ALA A 177 -10.81 4.73 13.02
C ALA A 177 -11.11 3.24 12.83
N LEU A 178 -10.23 2.35 13.31
CA LEU A 178 -10.46 0.90 13.29
C LEU A 178 -11.69 0.52 14.12
N ARG A 179 -11.82 1.05 15.34
CA ARG A 179 -12.99 0.77 16.21
C ARG A 179 -14.31 1.24 15.61
N ALA A 180 -14.32 2.43 15.03
CA ALA A 180 -15.53 3.00 14.42
C ALA A 180 -15.87 2.33 13.07
N GLY A 181 -14.90 1.64 12.47
CA GLY A 181 -15.02 1.04 11.15
C GLY A 181 -15.82 -0.27 11.11
N PRO A 182 -16.20 -0.72 9.90
CA PRO A 182 -16.72 -2.07 9.66
C PRO A 182 -15.84 -3.15 10.29
N GLY A 183 -16.43 -4.06 11.09
CA GLY A 183 -15.70 -5.15 11.75
C GLY A 183 -14.93 -4.71 13.01
N GLY A 184 -14.94 -3.42 13.31
CA GLY A 184 -14.27 -2.86 14.47
C GLY A 184 -12.78 -3.22 14.47
N PHE A 185 -12.27 -3.49 15.66
CA PHE A 185 -10.86 -3.80 15.83
C PHE A 185 -10.47 -5.18 15.27
N ASP A 186 -11.40 -6.06 14.92
CA ASP A 186 -11.08 -7.37 14.34
C ASP A 186 -11.08 -7.40 12.81
N ALA A 187 -11.40 -6.28 12.17
CA ALA A 187 -11.45 -6.17 10.72
C ALA A 187 -10.10 -6.44 10.04
N ALA A 188 -10.18 -7.13 8.91
CA ALA A 188 -9.12 -7.28 7.93
C ALA A 188 -9.37 -6.39 6.71
N PHE A 189 -8.37 -6.25 5.84
CA PHE A 189 -8.43 -5.40 4.66
C PHE A 189 -9.66 -5.67 3.78
N GLY A 190 -9.97 -6.94 3.50
CA GLY A 190 -11.10 -7.39 2.68
C GLY A 190 -12.48 -7.26 3.34
N ASP A 191 -12.56 -6.94 4.64
CA ASP A 191 -13.82 -6.53 5.27
C ASP A 191 -14.23 -5.12 4.83
N VAL A 192 -13.25 -4.30 4.44
CA VAL A 192 -13.44 -2.93 3.96
C VAL A 192 -13.40 -2.87 2.44
N PHE A 193 -12.43 -3.55 1.82
CA PHE A 193 -12.21 -3.53 0.38
C PHE A 193 -12.83 -4.76 -0.27
N ARG A 194 -13.95 -4.55 -0.95
CA ARG A 194 -14.74 -5.60 -1.58
C ARG A 194 -15.05 -5.26 -3.03
N VAL A 195 -15.24 -6.28 -3.85
CA VAL A 195 -15.73 -6.16 -5.23
C VAL A 195 -17.12 -6.79 -5.33
N GLY A 196 -18.00 -6.20 -6.12
CA GLY A 196 -19.34 -6.71 -6.39
C GLY A 196 -19.88 -6.08 -7.66
N ARG A 197 -20.86 -6.72 -8.30
CA ARG A 197 -21.54 -6.13 -9.47
C ARG A 197 -22.57 -5.11 -9.01
N GLN A 198 -22.74 -4.02 -9.75
CA GLN A 198 -23.66 -2.93 -9.40
C GLN A 198 -25.07 -3.17 -9.90
N ASP A 199 -25.16 -3.87 -11.01
CA ASP A 199 -26.35 -4.25 -11.75
C ASP A 199 -26.85 -5.67 -11.42
N SER A 200 -26.12 -6.43 -10.59
CA SER A 200 -26.64 -7.68 -10.07
C SER A 200 -27.69 -7.39 -8.99
N ASN A 201 -28.83 -8.08 -9.08
CA ASN A 201 -29.77 -8.17 -7.96
C ASN A 201 -29.17 -8.92 -6.74
N ASP A 202 -27.95 -9.46 -6.90
CA ASP A 202 -27.22 -10.10 -5.83
C ASP A 202 -26.58 -9.03 -4.93
N GLU A 203 -26.90 -9.09 -3.64
CA GLU A 203 -26.24 -8.29 -2.59
C GLU A 203 -24.84 -8.80 -2.22
N VAL A 204 -24.27 -9.68 -3.06
CA VAL A 204 -23.01 -10.37 -2.80
C VAL A 204 -21.84 -9.48 -3.20
N SER A 205 -20.88 -9.37 -2.28
CA SER A 205 -19.57 -8.78 -2.54
C SER A 205 -18.50 -9.72 -2.01
N TRP A 206 -17.31 -9.71 -2.64
CA TRP A 206 -16.18 -10.57 -2.31
C TRP A 206 -15.01 -9.73 -1.79
N PRO A 207 -14.31 -10.20 -0.74
CA PRO A 207 -13.14 -9.50 -0.23
C PRO A 207 -12.03 -9.47 -1.28
N VAL A 208 -11.32 -8.36 -1.40
CA VAL A 208 -10.21 -8.20 -2.35
C VAL A 208 -8.99 -7.58 -1.70
N GLY A 209 -7.82 -7.98 -2.21
CA GLY A 209 -6.53 -7.41 -1.83
C GLY A 209 -5.97 -6.43 -2.86
N GLY A 210 -4.95 -5.68 -2.47
CA GLY A 210 -4.33 -4.64 -3.31
C GLY A 210 -5.21 -3.41 -3.53
N GLY A 211 -4.83 -2.56 -4.48
CA GLY A 211 -5.60 -1.40 -4.88
C GLY A 211 -4.79 -0.17 -5.23
N SER A 212 -5.48 0.86 -5.72
CA SER A 212 -4.90 2.17 -6.02
C SER A 212 -4.98 3.13 -4.82
N LEU A 213 -4.47 2.71 -3.66
CA LEU A 213 -4.52 3.47 -2.40
C LEU A 213 -3.31 4.40 -2.26
N GLY A 214 -3.01 5.17 -3.31
CA GLY A 214 -1.80 5.99 -3.39
C GLY A 214 -1.69 7.08 -2.31
N ALA A 215 -2.82 7.61 -1.83
CA ALA A 215 -2.81 8.58 -0.74
C ALA A 215 -2.21 8.02 0.56
N ALA A 216 -2.31 6.70 0.79
CA ALA A 216 -1.72 6.03 1.94
C ALA A 216 -0.30 5.49 1.66
N GLY A 217 0.21 5.64 0.43
CA GLY A 217 1.42 4.94 0.01
C GLY A 217 1.20 3.43 -0.08
N MET A 218 0.01 3.00 -0.52
CA MET A 218 -0.37 1.60 -0.66
C MET A 218 -0.87 1.28 -2.08
N ALA A 219 -0.28 1.91 -3.10
CA ALA A 219 -0.61 1.61 -4.48
C ALA A 219 0.13 0.32 -4.92
N THR A 220 -0.62 -0.75 -5.16
CA THR A 220 -0.08 -2.05 -5.58
C THR A 220 -0.15 -2.22 -7.10
N MET A 221 0.60 -3.18 -7.66
CA MET A 221 0.54 -3.52 -9.10
C MET A 221 -0.87 -3.91 -9.55
N ARG A 222 -1.57 -4.70 -8.73
CA ARG A 222 -3.00 -4.98 -8.88
C ARG A 222 -3.83 -3.72 -8.60
N ALA A 223 -3.87 -2.81 -9.57
CA ALA A 223 -4.48 -1.51 -9.44
C ALA A 223 -6.00 -1.56 -9.64
N VAL A 224 -6.74 -1.80 -8.56
CA VAL A 224 -8.21 -1.68 -8.54
C VAL A 224 -8.60 -0.35 -7.89
N GLY A 225 -9.49 0.39 -8.54
CA GLY A 225 -10.10 1.59 -7.95
C GLY A 225 -11.28 1.23 -7.07
N PHE A 226 -11.49 1.97 -5.98
CA PHE A 226 -12.60 1.75 -5.05
C PHE A 226 -13.57 2.92 -5.08
N SER A 227 -14.86 2.61 -5.00
CA SER A 227 -15.93 3.59 -4.78
C SER A 227 -16.33 3.59 -3.31
N PRO A 228 -17.03 4.64 -2.83
CA PRO A 228 -17.60 4.65 -1.49
C PRO A 228 -18.47 3.41 -1.22
N PRO A 229 -18.59 2.97 0.04
CA PRO A 229 -19.45 1.85 0.41
C PRO A 229 -20.90 2.09 -0.06
N ARG A 230 -21.56 1.03 -0.55
CA ARG A 230 -23.01 1.09 -0.77
C ARG A 230 -23.73 1.10 0.57
N LEU A 231 -24.62 2.06 0.76
CA LEU A 231 -25.48 2.10 1.94
C LEU A 231 -26.41 0.87 1.93
N GLY A 232 -26.43 0.11 3.02
CA GLY A 232 -27.43 -0.95 3.25
C GLY A 232 -27.10 -2.35 2.72
N GLN A 233 -25.92 -2.63 2.16
CA GLN A 233 -25.58 -4.02 1.77
C GLN A 233 -25.28 -4.90 3.00
N PRO A 234 -25.99 -6.03 3.19
CA PRO A 234 -25.63 -7.01 4.20
C PRO A 234 -24.30 -7.68 3.86
N ARG A 235 -23.56 -8.07 4.90
CA ARG A 235 -22.24 -8.69 4.80
C ARG A 235 -22.41 -10.21 4.89
N PRO A 236 -22.24 -10.99 3.82
CA PRO A 236 -22.51 -12.42 3.85
C PRO A 236 -21.59 -13.19 4.82
N ASP A 237 -20.41 -12.63 5.13
CA ASP A 237 -19.33 -13.36 5.79
C ASP A 237 -19.18 -13.08 7.30
N LEU A 238 -19.88 -12.09 7.86
CA LEU A 238 -19.87 -11.86 9.32
C LEU A 238 -20.84 -12.77 10.08
N ASP A 239 -21.64 -13.57 9.37
CA ASP A 239 -22.62 -14.51 9.95
C ASP A 239 -22.14 -15.98 9.95
N ARG A 240 -20.85 -16.24 9.64
CA ARG A 240 -20.26 -17.60 9.70
C ARG A 240 -20.04 -18.12 11.14
N GLY A 241 -20.97 -17.81 12.04
CA GLY A 241 -21.13 -18.46 13.34
C GLY A 241 -22.35 -19.38 13.42
N ARG A 242 -23.17 -19.51 12.36
CA ARG A 242 -24.25 -20.50 12.30
C ARG A 242 -24.13 -21.36 11.04
N HIS A 243 -23.47 -22.50 11.20
CA HIS A 243 -23.77 -23.63 10.33
C HIS A 243 -25.26 -23.98 10.51
N PRO A 244 -26.06 -24.10 9.44
CA PRO A 244 -27.26 -24.92 9.52
C PRO A 244 -26.83 -26.35 9.82
N GLU A 245 -27.49 -26.94 10.81
CA GLU A 245 -27.31 -28.31 11.28
C GLU A 245 -27.11 -29.27 10.09
N GLN A 246 -26.05 -30.06 10.14
CA GLN A 246 -25.94 -31.26 9.31
C GLN A 246 -27.11 -32.19 9.70
N PRO A 247 -27.85 -32.77 8.74
CA PRO A 247 -28.82 -33.80 9.08
C PRO A 247 -28.06 -35.03 9.56
N ASP A 248 -28.45 -35.54 10.74
CA ASP A 248 -27.95 -36.78 11.34
C ASP A 248 -28.12 -37.98 10.38
N PRO A 249 -27.25 -39.01 10.51
CA PRO A 249 -27.16 -40.15 9.58
C PRO A 249 -28.40 -41.05 9.50
#